data_AF-A0A8J8BGG3-F1
#
_entry.id   AF-A0A8J8BGG3-F1
#
_cell.length_a   1.000
_cell.length_b   1.000
_cell.length_c   1.000
_cell.angle_alpha   90.00
_cell.angle_beta   90.00
_cell.angle_gamma   90.00
#
_symmetry.space_group_name_H-M   'P 1'
#
loop_
_entity.id
_entity.type
_entity.pdbx_description
1 polymer ?
#
loop_
_entity_poly.entity_id
_entity_poly.type
_entity_poly.pdbx_seq_one_letter_code
_entity_poly.pdbx_strand_id
1 'polypeptide(L)' 'MTRDEGQHELDAIHAVAARVADAFGSRVSLERVRTAVDAHYRRFEGSRVRTYIPLLVEHEVRDEVRSWVDASEASVAQ' A
#
# COMPACT_ATOMS: atom_id res chain seq x y z
N MET A 1 -5.81 -7.20 -21.63
CA MET A 1 -6.18 -7.52 -20.25
C MET A 1 -7.36 -8.45 -20.30
N THR A 2 -7.16 -9.71 -19.95
CA THR A 2 -8.28 -10.65 -19.78
C THR A 2 -9.03 -10.29 -18.50
N ARG A 3 -10.30 -10.67 -18.38
CA ARG A 3 -11.11 -10.41 -17.18
C ARG A 3 -10.49 -11.02 -15.91
N ASP A 4 -9.71 -12.07 -16.07
CA ASP A 4 -9.00 -12.82 -15.03
C ASP A 4 -7.78 -12.04 -14.47
N GLU A 5 -6.97 -11.43 -15.34
CA GLU A 5 -5.81 -10.62 -14.96
C GLU A 5 -6.19 -9.39 -14.11
N GLY A 6 -7.31 -8.74 -14.45
CA GLY A 6 -7.80 -7.58 -13.69
C GLY A 6 -8.32 -7.94 -12.31
N GLN A 7 -8.95 -9.12 -12.17
CA GLN A 7 -9.43 -9.58 -10.86
C GLN A 7 -8.25 -9.95 -9.94
N HIS A 8 -7.25 -10.67 -10.47
CA HIS A 8 -6.04 -11.00 -9.73
C HIS A 8 -5.26 -9.77 -9.27
N GLU A 9 -5.20 -8.71 -10.09
CA GLU A 9 -4.59 -7.45 -9.70
C GLU A 9 -5.34 -6.77 -8.55
N LEU A 10 -6.67 -6.69 -8.62
CA LEU A 10 -7.49 -6.10 -7.56
C LEU A 10 -7.38 -6.87 -6.24
N ASP A 11 -7.41 -8.21 -6.31
CA ASP A 11 -7.24 -9.06 -5.13
C ASP A 11 -5.83 -8.88 -4.53
N ALA A 12 -4.80 -8.77 -5.38
CA ALA A 12 -3.44 -8.53 -4.95
C ALA A 12 -3.29 -7.16 -4.26
N ILE A 13 -3.92 -6.10 -4.80
CA ILE A 13 -3.94 -4.75 -4.22
C ILE A 13 -4.66 -4.72 -2.88
N HIS A 14 -5.84 -5.34 -2.77
CA HIS A 14 -6.55 -5.41 -1.49
C HIS A 14 -5.74 -6.13 -0.41
N ALA A 15 -4.95 -7.14 -0.80
CA ALA A 15 -4.07 -7.85 0.12
C ALA A 15 -2.83 -7.04 0.55
N VAL A 16 -2.40 -6.03 -0.23
CA VAL A 16 -1.24 -5.17 0.12
C VAL A 16 -1.50 -4.49 1.47
N ALA A 17 -2.67 -3.89 1.67
CA ALA A 17 -2.95 -3.14 2.90
C ALA A 17 -2.85 -4.01 4.16
N ALA A 18 -3.33 -5.25 4.08
CA ALA A 18 -3.21 -6.21 5.17
C ALA A 18 -1.74 -6.58 5.45
N ARG A 19 -0.96 -6.89 4.41
CA ARG A 19 0.47 -7.24 4.55
C ARG A 19 1.30 -6.09 5.13
N VAL A 20 1.03 -4.86 4.71
CA VAL A 20 1.72 -3.69 5.22
C VAL A 20 1.31 -3.43 6.68
N ALA A 21 0.01 -3.41 6.99
CA ALA A 21 -0.44 -3.21 8.36
C ALA A 21 0.13 -4.28 9.32
N ASP A 22 0.17 -5.55 8.90
CA ASP A 22 0.78 -6.64 9.67
C ASP A 22 2.28 -6.41 9.93
N ALA A 23 3.02 -5.96 8.90
CA ALA A 23 4.46 -5.68 9.02
C ALA A 23 4.81 -4.55 10.01
N PHE A 24 3.89 -3.60 10.24
CA PHE A 24 4.08 -2.51 11.20
C PHE A 24 3.30 -2.71 12.51
N GLY A 25 2.48 -3.76 12.60
CA GLY A 25 1.69 -4.11 13.77
C GLY A 25 0.78 -2.99 14.25
N SER A 26 0.68 -2.83 15.57
CA SER A 26 -0.18 -1.82 16.21
C SER A 26 0.30 -0.37 16.05
N ARG A 27 1.45 -0.13 15.40
CA ARG A 27 1.99 1.23 15.18
C ARG A 27 1.18 2.00 14.14
N VAL A 28 0.38 1.31 13.32
CA VAL A 28 -0.46 1.93 12.29
C VAL A 28 -1.84 1.28 12.23
N SER A 29 -2.84 2.06 11.78
CA SER A 29 -4.18 1.54 11.55
C SER A 29 -4.33 0.98 10.14
N LEU A 30 -5.03 -0.14 10.01
CA LEU A 30 -5.33 -0.75 8.70
C LEU A 30 -6.07 0.22 7.77
N GLU A 31 -7.02 1.00 8.30
CA GLU A 31 -7.77 2.01 7.55
C GLU A 31 -6.83 3.05 6.89
N ARG A 32 -5.85 3.56 7.64
CA ARG A 32 -4.89 4.54 7.12
C ARG A 32 -3.99 3.93 6.04
N VAL A 33 -3.55 2.69 6.24
CA VAL A 33 -2.77 1.96 5.24
C VAL A 33 -3.60 1.72 3.96
N ARG A 34 -4.88 1.36 4.08
CA ARG A 34 -5.79 1.22 2.93
C ARG A 34 -5.89 2.50 2.12
N THR A 35 -6.06 3.64 2.78
CA THR A 35 -6.10 4.95 2.10
C THR A 35 -4.82 5.22 1.32
N ALA A 36 -3.64 4.90 1.86
CA ALA A 36 -2.38 5.05 1.13
C ALA A 36 -2.28 4.09 -0.06
N VAL A 37 -2.64 2.82 0.12
CA VAL A 37 -2.69 1.83 -0.98
C VAL A 37 -3.57 2.32 -2.13
N ASP A 38 -4.77 2.80 -1.84
CA ASP A 38 -5.69 3.32 -2.86
C ASP A 38 -5.12 4.55 -3.56
N ALA A 39 -4.52 5.48 -2.82
CA ALA A 39 -3.90 6.68 -3.38
C ALA A 39 -2.75 6.33 -4.34
N HIS A 40 -1.88 5.40 -3.95
CA HIS A 40 -0.78 4.92 -4.78
C HIS A 40 -1.28 4.13 -6.00
N TYR A 41 -2.27 3.25 -5.82
CA TYR A 41 -2.84 2.46 -6.91
C TYR A 41 -3.47 3.32 -8.01
N ARG A 42 -4.19 4.39 -7.63
CA ARG A 42 -4.81 5.33 -8.59
C ARG A 42 -3.80 6.02 -9.50
N ARG A 43 -2.54 6.19 -9.07
CA ARG A 43 -1.47 6.77 -9.92
C ARG A 43 -1.20 5.95 -11.18
N PHE A 44 -1.60 4.67 -11.19
CA PHE A 44 -1.43 3.77 -12.31
C PHE A 44 -2.71 3.59 -13.14
N GLU A 45 -3.78 4.33 -12.88
CA GLU A 45 -4.96 4.36 -13.75
C GLU A 45 -4.54 4.70 -15.19
N GLY A 46 -4.99 3.89 -16.17
CA GLY A 46 -4.62 4.07 -17.58
C GLY A 46 -3.25 3.52 -18.00
N SER A 47 -2.44 2.96 -17.08
CA SER A 47 -1.17 2.30 -17.43
C SER A 47 -1.40 1.07 -18.30
N ARG A 48 -0.59 0.94 -19.36
CA ARG A 48 -0.65 -0.19 -20.32
C ARG A 48 -0.04 -1.49 -19.77
N VAL A 49 0.92 -1.37 -18.86
CA VAL A 49 1.58 -2.50 -18.19
C VAL A 49 1.16 -2.48 -16.73
N ARG A 50 0.47 -3.54 -16.28
CA ARG A 50 -0.15 -3.57 -14.95
C ARG A 50 0.27 -4.74 -14.06
N THR A 51 0.93 -5.75 -14.63
CA THR A 51 1.38 -6.98 -13.96
C THR A 51 2.20 -6.73 -12.68
N TYR A 52 2.94 -5.63 -12.61
CA TYR A 52 3.82 -5.29 -11.48
C TYR A 52 3.27 -4.20 -10.56
N ILE A 53 2.09 -3.64 -10.86
CA ILE A 53 1.51 -2.55 -10.05
C ILE A 53 1.37 -2.96 -8.57
N PRO A 54 0.88 -4.17 -8.22
CA PRO A 54 0.76 -4.54 -6.80
C PRO A 54 2.07 -4.51 -6.03
N LEU A 55 3.18 -4.91 -6.66
CA LEU A 55 4.51 -4.90 -6.05
C LEU A 55 5.04 -3.48 -5.87
N LEU A 56 4.85 -2.62 -6.88
CA LEU A 56 5.25 -1.21 -6.82
C LEU A 56 4.48 -0.45 -5.75
N VAL A 57 3.15 -0.64 -5.70
CA VAL A 57 2.28 -0.04 -4.68
C VAL A 57 2.69 -0.52 -3.29
N GLU A 58 2.95 -1.82 -3.10
CA GLU A 58 3.41 -2.32 -1.80
C GLU A 58 4.74 -1.69 -1.38
N HIS A 59 5.69 -1.54 -2.30
CA HIS A 59 6.98 -0.93 -2.01
C HIS A 59 6.83 0.54 -1.60
N GLU A 60 6.14 1.37 -2.40
CA GLU A 60 5.97 2.79 -2.12
C GLU A 60 5.18 3.02 -0.81
N VAL A 61 4.12 2.24 -0.56
CA VAL A 61 3.32 2.36 0.66
C VAL A 61 4.12 1.94 1.89
N ARG A 62 4.98 0.92 1.80
CA ARG A 62 5.85 0.54 2.93
C ARG A 62 6.80 1.66 3.32
N ASP A 63 7.37 2.37 2.34
CA ASP A 63 8.26 3.50 2.59
C ASP A 63 7.50 4.68 3.20
N GLU A 64 6.30 4.98 2.70
CA GLU A 64 5.43 6.01 3.28
C GLU A 64 5.04 5.67 4.72
N VAL A 65 4.58 4.44 4.98
CA VAL A 65 4.17 3.98 6.31
C VAL A 65 5.33 4.03 7.30
N ARG A 66 6.55 3.68 6.86
CA ARG A 66 7.76 3.83 7.69
C ARG A 66 7.97 5.27 8.11
N SER A 67 7.82 6.23 7.18
CA SER A 67 7.97 7.65 7.49
C SER A 67 6.96 8.13 8.55
N TRP A 68 5.72 7.62 8.53
CA TRP A 68 4.72 7.96 9.55
C TRP A 68 5.12 7.49 10.94
N VAL A 69 5.64 6.26 11.01
CA VAL A 69 6.09 5.63 12.25
C VAL A 69 7.28 6.39 12.82
N ASP A 70 8.29 6.66 12.00
CA ASP A 70 9.49 7.40 12.40
C ASP A 70 9.13 8.82 12.88
N ALA A 71 8.22 9.52 12.18
CA ALA A 71 7.73 10.85 12.57
C ALA A 71 6.94 10.81 13.90
N SER A 72 6.19 9.73 14.14
CA SER A 72 5.45 9.55 15.39
C SER A 72 6.40 9.34 16.56
N GLU A 73 7.46 8.56 16.39
CA GLU A 73 8.49 8.34 17.43
C GLU A 73 9.31 9.59 17.72
N ALA A 74 9.69 10.35 16.68
CA ALA A 74 10.38 11.63 16.83
C ALA A 74 9.54 12.67 17.61
N SER A 75 8.22 12.56 17.56
CA SER A 75 7.29 13.44 18.31
C SER A 75 7.17 13.04 19.78
N VAL A 76 7.35 11.76 20.13
CA VAL A 76 7.28 11.24 21.51
C VAL A 76 8.56 11.53 22.30
N ALA A 77 9.70 11.67 21.62
CA ALA A 77 11.00 11.89 22.24
C ALA A 77 11.29 13.35 22.65
N GLN A 78 10.37 14.29 22.36
CA GLN A 78 10.47 15.72 22.67
C GLN A 78 9.69 16.08 23.94
#